data_AF-A0ABC9YFK0-F1
#
_entry.id   AF-A0ABC9YFK0-F1
#
_cell.length_a   1.000
_cell.length_b   1.000
_cell.length_c   1.000
_cell.angle_alpha   90.00
_cell.angle_beta   90.00
_cell.angle_gamma   90.00
#
_symmetry.space_group_name_H-M   'P 1'
#
loop_
_entity.id
_entity.type
_entity.pdbx_description
1 polymer ?
#
loop_
_entity_poly.entity_id
_entity_poly.type
_entity_poly.pdbx_seq_one_letter_code
_entity_poly.pdbx_strand_id
1 'polypeptide(L)'
;MVYYDPDNAQLPTDPDEVQCTRPMWRKFVRSAPSLYANSLVVMDWKSEEAPTVDEVAGRLRQCEESLSSSLLSAVEKLSQDVRQLKEDISYSPPVQTHISAVRSKCSSAPERGYGAYTPQGSLWFYLCDHGEDMRKWDGKPTSTLRA
;
A
#
# COMPACT_ATOMS: atom_id res chain seq x y z
N MET A 1 -29.91 -61.19 13.30
CA MET A 1 -29.69 -60.46 12.04
C MET A 1 -29.47 -59.01 12.40
N VAL A 2 -28.23 -58.53 12.33
CA VAL A 2 -27.94 -57.10 12.45
C VAL A 2 -28.29 -56.50 11.09
N TYR A 3 -29.30 -55.63 11.05
CA TYR A 3 -29.64 -54.87 9.85
C TYR A 3 -28.45 -53.96 9.54
N TYR A 4 -27.73 -54.27 8.46
CA TYR A 4 -26.77 -53.34 7.87
C TYR A 4 -27.58 -52.28 7.14
N ASP A 5 -27.52 -51.06 7.64
CA ASP A 5 -28.02 -49.86 6.98
C ASP A 5 -27.02 -49.44 5.88
N PRO A 6 -27.39 -49.51 4.59
CA PRO A 6 -26.50 -49.15 3.49
C PRO A 6 -26.35 -47.64 3.31
N ASP A 7 -27.09 -46.80 4.04
CA ASP A 7 -26.96 -45.33 4.02
C ASP A 7 -25.91 -44.78 4.99
N ASN A 8 -25.10 -45.66 5.59
CA ASN A 8 -23.88 -45.23 6.29
C ASN A 8 -22.77 -44.91 5.27
N ALA A 9 -23.04 -43.94 4.40
CA ALA A 9 -22.00 -43.24 3.66
C ALA A 9 -20.99 -42.77 4.71
N GLN A 10 -19.78 -43.30 4.65
CA GLN A 10 -18.72 -43.00 5.61
C GLN A 10 -18.52 -41.49 5.62
N LEU A 11 -19.08 -40.83 6.64
CA LEU A 11 -18.78 -39.44 6.91
C LEU A 11 -17.26 -39.39 7.14
N PRO A 12 -16.53 -38.49 6.44
CA PRO A 12 -15.10 -38.32 6.68
C PRO A 12 -14.89 -38.13 8.18
N THR A 13 -14.10 -39.01 8.78
CA THR A 13 -13.78 -38.91 10.21
C THR A 13 -12.82 -37.74 10.43
N ASP A 14 -12.03 -37.42 9.40
CA ASP A 14 -11.12 -36.30 9.35
C ASP A 14 -11.80 -35.09 8.66
N PRO A 15 -11.82 -33.89 9.28
CA PRO A 15 -12.28 -32.66 8.63
C PRO A 15 -11.50 -32.30 7.36
N ASP A 16 -10.23 -32.71 7.23
CA ASP A 16 -9.38 -32.37 6.08
C ASP A 16 -9.74 -33.18 4.83
N GLU A 17 -10.36 -34.35 5.00
CA GLU A 17 -10.87 -35.22 3.94
C GLU A 17 -12.25 -34.79 3.41
N VAL A 18 -12.90 -33.80 4.06
CA VAL A 18 -14.21 -33.32 3.65
C VAL A 18 -14.12 -32.69 2.26
N GLN A 19 -15.00 -33.13 1.35
CA GLN A 19 -15.11 -32.53 0.03
C GLN A 19 -15.67 -31.11 0.12
N CYS A 20 -14.91 -30.17 -0.43
CA CYS A 20 -15.36 -28.79 -0.52
C CYS A 20 -16.44 -28.68 -1.59
N THR A 21 -17.64 -28.25 -1.19
CA THR A 21 -18.74 -28.07 -2.15
C THR A 21 -18.74 -26.68 -2.77
N ARG A 22 -19.30 -26.53 -3.98
CA ARG A 22 -19.41 -25.24 -4.67
C ARG A 22 -20.12 -24.14 -3.85
N PRO A 23 -21.19 -24.42 -3.08
CA PRO A 23 -21.77 -23.44 -2.16
C PRO A 23 -20.80 -23.00 -1.05
N MET A 24 -20.02 -23.94 -0.49
CA MET A 24 -19.01 -23.65 0.52
C MET A 24 -17.92 -22.74 -0.03
N TRP A 25 -17.43 -23.03 -1.25
CA TRP A 25 -16.48 -22.16 -1.97
C TRP A 25 -17.02 -20.74 -2.17
N ARG A 26 -18.26 -20.59 -2.64
CA ARG A 26 -18.87 -19.26 -2.81
C ARG A 26 -18.97 -18.49 -1.49
N LYS A 27 -19.28 -19.17 -0.38
CA LYS A 27 -19.32 -18.54 0.95
C LYS A 27 -17.92 -18.10 1.38
N PHE A 28 -16.92 -18.95 1.18
CA PHE A 28 -15.52 -18.66 1.47
C PHE A 28 -15.01 -17.43 0.71
N VAL A 29 -15.13 -17.42 -0.63
CA VAL A 29 -14.70 -16.30 -1.47
C VAL A 29 -15.38 -14.98 -1.07
N ARG A 30 -16.68 -15.02 -0.71
CA ARG A 30 -17.42 -13.83 -0.25
C ARG A 30 -16.99 -13.36 1.14
N SER A 31 -16.50 -14.25 2.00
CA SER A 31 -15.99 -13.91 3.33
C SER A 31 -14.53 -13.44 3.32
N ALA A 32 -13.81 -13.66 2.23
CA ALA A 32 -12.41 -13.29 2.13
C ALA A 32 -12.24 -11.76 2.10
N PRO A 33 -11.14 -11.23 2.69
CA PRO A 33 -10.81 -9.81 2.55
C PRO A 33 -10.68 -9.41 1.07
N SER A 34 -11.03 -8.17 0.75
CA SER A 34 -11.04 -7.65 -0.64
C SER A 34 -9.69 -7.80 -1.34
N LEU A 35 -8.59 -7.75 -0.60
CA LEU A 35 -7.22 -7.96 -1.09
C LEU A 35 -7.02 -9.34 -1.74
N TYR A 36 -7.72 -10.37 -1.22
CA TYR A 36 -7.58 -11.75 -1.68
C TYR A 36 -8.72 -12.19 -2.60
N ALA A 37 -9.86 -11.50 -2.57
CA ALA A 37 -11.06 -11.89 -3.30
C ALA A 37 -10.81 -12.15 -4.80
N ASN A 38 -10.05 -11.28 -5.47
CA ASN A 38 -9.73 -11.45 -6.89
C ASN A 38 -8.86 -12.69 -7.16
N SER A 39 -7.84 -12.93 -6.34
CA SER A 39 -6.96 -14.09 -6.46
C SER A 39 -7.73 -15.41 -6.21
N LEU A 40 -8.68 -15.40 -5.27
CA LEU A 40 -9.52 -16.55 -4.98
C LEU A 40 -10.55 -16.84 -6.08
N VAL A 41 -11.07 -15.80 -6.74
CA VAL A 41 -11.97 -15.98 -7.91
C VAL A 41 -11.24 -16.64 -9.08
N VAL A 42 -9.95 -16.33 -9.26
CA VAL A 42 -9.10 -16.91 -10.32
C VAL A 42 -8.72 -18.36 -10.02
N MET A 43 -8.76 -18.78 -8.75
CA MET A 43 -8.46 -20.15 -8.37
C MET A 43 -9.47 -21.11 -8.98
N ASP A 44 -9.01 -21.91 -9.94
CA ASP A 44 -9.87 -22.70 -10.80
C ASP A 44 -10.56 -23.83 -10.01
N TRP A 45 -11.90 -23.84 -10.03
CA TRP A 45 -12.73 -24.86 -9.41
C TRP A 45 -13.02 -26.05 -10.36
N LYS A 46 -12.36 -26.14 -11.52
CA LYS A 46 -12.69 -27.05 -12.63
C LYS A 46 -12.60 -28.57 -12.40
N SER A 47 -12.43 -29.06 -11.18
CA SER A 47 -12.40 -30.50 -10.97
C SER A 47 -13.81 -31.11 -11.11
N GLU A 48 -13.91 -32.24 -11.83
CA GLU A 48 -15.13 -33.06 -11.90
C GLU A 48 -15.46 -33.66 -10.52
N GLU A 49 -14.43 -33.96 -9.73
CA GLU A 49 -14.51 -34.34 -8.32
C GLU A 49 -14.35 -33.11 -7.41
N ALA A 50 -15.16 -32.99 -6.36
CA ALA A 50 -15.00 -31.89 -5.41
C ALA A 50 -13.67 -32.01 -4.64
N PRO A 51 -12.78 -31.00 -4.66
CA PRO A 51 -11.49 -31.06 -3.98
C PRO A 51 -11.69 -31.14 -2.46
N THR A 52 -10.78 -31.81 -1.76
CA THR A 52 -10.85 -31.89 -0.29
C THR A 52 -10.44 -30.57 0.36
N VAL A 53 -10.75 -30.40 1.66
CA VAL A 53 -10.32 -29.23 2.44
C VAL A 53 -8.79 -29.11 2.43
N ASP A 54 -8.06 -30.23 2.58
CA ASP A 54 -6.60 -30.23 2.52
C ASP A 54 -6.05 -29.74 1.17
N GLU A 55 -6.63 -30.21 0.06
CA GLU A 55 -6.20 -29.79 -1.27
C GLU A 55 -6.41 -28.28 -1.47
N VAL A 56 -7.57 -27.77 -1.06
CA VAL A 56 -7.88 -26.34 -1.12
C VAL A 56 -6.92 -25.53 -0.24
N ALA A 57 -6.61 -26.02 0.96
CA ALA A 57 -5.67 -25.38 1.88
C ALA A 57 -4.23 -25.37 1.32
N GLY A 58 -3.81 -26.44 0.65
CA GLY A 58 -2.53 -26.52 -0.05
C GLY A 58 -2.43 -25.49 -1.19
N ARG A 59 -3.48 -25.40 -2.01
CA ARG A 59 -3.56 -24.41 -3.11
C ARG A 59 -3.52 -22.97 -2.58
N LEU A 60 -4.23 -22.68 -1.48
CA LEU A 60 -4.19 -21.37 -0.83
C LEU A 60 -2.78 -21.01 -0.36
N ARG A 61 -2.09 -21.95 0.27
CA ARG A 61 -0.72 -21.77 0.75
C ARG A 61 0.24 -21.47 -0.39
N GLN A 62 0.12 -22.20 -1.49
CA GLN A 62 0.91 -21.95 -2.69
C GLN A 62 0.63 -20.56 -3.28
N CYS A 63 -0.63 -20.12 -3.31
CA CYS A 63 -0.98 -18.76 -3.71
C CYS A 63 -0.35 -17.71 -2.80
N GLU A 64 -0.38 -17.92 -1.49
CA GLU A 64 0.23 -17.01 -0.52
C GLU A 64 1.75 -16.90 -0.69
N GLU A 65 2.45 -18.02 -0.87
CA GLU A 65 3.89 -18.05 -1.12
C GLU A 65 4.27 -17.36 -2.43
N SER A 66 3.48 -17.59 -3.49
CA SER A 66 3.67 -16.93 -4.79
C SER A 66 3.43 -15.41 -4.72
N LEU A 67 2.39 -14.97 -4.02
CA LEU A 67 2.12 -13.55 -3.81
C LEU A 67 3.21 -12.89 -2.96
N SER A 68 3.63 -13.56 -1.88
CA SER A 68 4.68 -13.05 -0.98
C SER A 68 6.00 -12.89 -1.72
N SER A 69 6.43 -13.91 -2.48
CA SER A 69 7.65 -13.84 -3.29
C SER A 69 7.58 -12.76 -4.36
N SER A 70 6.43 -12.62 -5.04
CA SER A 70 6.23 -11.56 -6.05
C SER A 70 6.30 -10.16 -5.44
N LEU A 71 5.67 -9.95 -4.28
CA LEU A 71 5.71 -8.67 -3.56
C LEU A 71 7.14 -8.34 -3.08
N LEU A 72 7.85 -9.31 -2.51
CA LEU A 72 9.25 -9.12 -2.10
C LEU A 72 10.12 -8.72 -3.30
N SER A 73 9.98 -9.41 -4.43
CA SER A 73 10.72 -9.08 -5.66
C SER A 73 10.39 -7.67 -6.17
N ALA A 74 9.11 -7.27 -6.15
CA ALA A 74 8.72 -5.92 -6.55
C ALA A 74 9.31 -4.85 -5.63
N VAL A 75 9.35 -5.10 -4.32
CA VAL A 75 9.96 -4.19 -3.34
C VAL A 75 11.48 -4.08 -3.55
N GLU A 76 12.16 -5.19 -3.78
CA GLU A 76 13.60 -5.20 -4.07
C GLU A 76 13.92 -4.39 -5.33
N LYS A 77 13.13 -4.58 -6.40
CA LYS A 77 13.28 -3.84 -7.65
C LYS A 77 13.05 -2.35 -7.46
N LEU A 78 11.97 -1.96 -6.77
CA LEU A 78 11.73 -0.54 -6.45
C LEU A 78 12.85 0.06 -5.59
N SER A 79 13.41 -0.71 -4.65
CA SER A 79 14.56 -0.29 -3.84
C SER A 79 15.83 -0.08 -4.68
N GLN A 80 16.03 -0.90 -5.72
CA GLN A 80 17.11 -0.69 -6.70
C GLN A 80 16.86 0.58 -7.53
N ASP A 81 15.65 0.75 -8.07
CA ASP A 81 15.29 1.91 -8.88
C ASP A 81 15.42 3.22 -8.09
N VAL A 82 15.01 3.24 -6.82
CA VAL A 82 15.17 4.40 -5.93
C VAL A 82 16.64 4.72 -5.66
N ARG A 83 17.50 3.71 -5.50
CA ARG A 83 18.95 3.92 -5.35
C ARG A 83 19.57 4.48 -6.62
N GLN A 84 19.22 3.91 -7.78
CA GLN A 84 19.70 4.40 -9.07
C GLN A 84 19.28 5.85 -9.31
N LEU A 85 18.00 6.18 -9.06
CA LEU A 85 17.50 7.55 -9.19
C LEU A 85 18.25 8.52 -8.27
N LYS A 86 18.55 8.11 -7.04
CA LYS A 86 19.34 8.92 -6.09
C LYS A 86 20.75 9.17 -6.61
N GLU A 87 21.39 8.16 -7.19
CA GLU A 87 22.72 8.30 -7.82
C GLU A 87 22.64 9.23 -9.03
N ASP A 88 21.67 9.05 -9.93
CA ASP A 88 21.49 9.89 -11.12
C ASP A 88 21.27 11.37 -10.76
N ILE A 89 20.49 11.65 -9.71
CA ILE A 89 20.32 13.01 -9.16
C ILE A 89 21.65 13.54 -8.57
N SER A 90 22.43 12.68 -7.92
CA SER A 90 23.73 13.05 -7.34
C SER A 90 24.80 13.32 -8.40
N TYR A 91 24.73 12.67 -9.56
CA TYR A 91 25.69 12.82 -10.66
C TYR A 91 25.23 13.83 -11.74
N SER A 92 23.99 14.31 -11.68
CA SER A 92 23.54 15.39 -12.55
C SER A 92 24.30 16.68 -12.20
N PRO A 93 24.95 17.34 -13.18
CA PRO A 93 25.42 18.71 -13.00
C PRO A 93 24.25 19.59 -12.56
N PRO A 94 24.48 20.63 -11.72
CA PRO A 94 23.43 21.60 -11.43
C PRO A 94 22.94 22.13 -12.77
N VAL A 95 21.69 21.83 -13.12
CA VAL A 95 21.06 22.42 -14.30
C VAL A 95 21.03 23.91 -14.02
N GLN A 96 21.94 24.65 -14.65
CA GLN A 96 22.01 26.10 -14.60
C GLN A 96 20.82 26.63 -15.41
N THR A 97 19.63 26.54 -14.83
CA THR A 97 18.47 27.28 -15.27
C THR A 97 18.80 28.74 -15.02
N HIS A 98 19.19 29.45 -16.07
CA HIS A 98 19.28 30.90 -16.08
C HIS A 98 17.87 31.48 -15.98
N ILE A 99 17.26 31.36 -14.79
CA ILE A 99 16.16 32.22 -14.39
C ILE A 99 16.83 33.55 -14.10
N SER A 100 16.61 34.55 -14.95
CA SER A 100 17.04 35.92 -14.69
C SER A 100 16.38 36.41 -13.40
N ALA A 101 17.07 36.25 -12.28
CA ALA A 101 16.69 36.83 -11.02
C ALA A 101 16.83 38.35 -11.15
N VAL A 102 15.69 39.02 -11.24
CA VAL A 102 15.61 40.46 -10.96
C VAL A 102 16.21 40.66 -9.56
N ARG A 103 17.33 41.40 -9.52
CA ARG A 103 18.10 41.70 -8.32
C ARG A 103 17.26 42.55 -7.36
N SER A 104 16.38 41.95 -6.57
CA SER A 104 15.86 42.60 -5.37
C SER A 104 16.90 42.45 -4.27
N LYS A 105 17.60 43.54 -3.97
CA LYS A 105 18.46 43.66 -2.79
C LYS A 105 17.65 43.35 -1.53
N CYS A 106 17.78 42.14 -0.98
CA CYS A 106 17.48 41.87 0.41
C CYS A 106 18.74 41.28 1.04
N SER A 107 19.20 41.98 2.06
CA SER A 107 20.47 41.87 2.76
C SER A 107 20.72 40.51 3.40
N SER A 108 21.99 40.13 3.38
CA SER A 108 22.59 38.97 4.01
C SER A 108 22.57 39.02 5.55
N ALA A 109 22.43 37.82 6.15
CA ALA A 109 22.92 37.34 7.46
C ALA A 109 22.08 37.58 8.75
N PRO A 110 22.14 36.66 9.77
CA PRO A 110 23.09 35.55 9.93
C PRO A 110 22.49 34.14 10.09
N GLU A 111 23.33 33.14 9.81
CA GLU A 111 23.20 31.77 10.31
C GLU A 111 22.86 31.76 11.81
N ARG A 112 21.77 31.10 12.19
CA ARG A 112 21.63 30.56 13.55
C ARG A 112 20.67 29.37 13.54
N GLY A 113 21.29 28.19 13.69
CA GLY A 113 20.82 27.02 14.43
C GLY A 113 19.38 26.56 14.24
N TYR A 114 19.22 25.36 13.68
CA TYR A 114 18.23 24.35 14.09
C TYR A 114 16.89 24.92 14.62
N GLY A 115 16.15 25.58 13.74
CA GLY A 115 14.76 25.96 14.00
C GLY A 115 13.90 24.72 13.95
N ALA A 116 13.60 24.18 15.14
CA ALA A 116 12.68 23.08 15.36
C ALA A 116 11.42 23.19 14.48
N TYR A 117 10.84 22.03 14.15
CA TYR A 117 9.47 21.88 13.65
C TYR A 117 8.50 22.69 14.53
N THR A 118 8.36 23.98 14.25
CA THR A 118 7.49 24.87 14.98
C THR A 118 6.15 24.89 14.25
N PRO A 119 5.02 24.86 14.97
CA PRO A 119 3.69 24.97 14.35
C PRO A 119 3.56 26.19 13.42
N GLN A 120 4.33 27.25 13.69
CA GLN A 120 4.44 28.45 12.84
C GLN A 120 5.07 28.15 11.48
N GLY A 121 6.13 27.34 11.42
CA GLY A 121 6.73 26.90 10.16
C GLY A 121 5.76 26.05 9.34
N SER A 122 5.06 25.11 9.97
CA SER A 122 4.09 24.26 9.27
C SER A 122 2.91 25.05 8.69
N LEU A 123 2.38 26.02 9.44
CA LEU A 123 1.31 26.91 8.95
C LEU A 123 1.80 27.78 7.78
N TRP A 124 3.04 28.27 7.85
CA TRP A 124 3.65 29.07 6.79
C TRP A 124 3.78 28.28 5.48
N PHE A 125 4.24 27.03 5.53
CA PHE A 125 4.32 26.16 4.35
C PHE A 125 2.95 25.84 3.77
N TYR A 126 1.97 25.50 4.60
CA TYR A 126 0.60 25.22 4.16
C TYR A 126 0.00 26.38 3.36
N LEU A 127 0.12 27.62 3.85
CA LEU A 127 -0.41 28.79 3.16
C LEU A 127 0.32 29.06 1.83
N CYS A 128 1.64 28.89 1.79
CA CYS A 128 2.42 29.01 0.54
C CYS A 128 1.94 28.02 -0.53
N ASP A 129 1.71 26.75 -0.16
CA ASP A 129 1.27 25.69 -1.08
C ASP A 129 -0.15 25.93 -1.62
N HIS A 130 -0.99 26.61 -0.85
CA HIS A 130 -2.35 26.99 -1.25
C HIS A 130 -2.42 28.30 -2.04
N GLY A 131 -1.27 28.89 -2.40
CA GLY A 131 -1.19 30.08 -3.24
C GLY A 131 -1.53 31.38 -2.51
N GLU A 132 -1.50 31.38 -1.18
CA GLU A 132 -1.69 32.60 -0.39
C GLU A 132 -0.47 33.52 -0.52
N ASP A 133 -0.74 34.80 -0.79
CA ASP A 133 0.31 35.81 -0.91
C ASP A 133 0.75 36.28 0.48
N MET A 134 1.82 35.66 0.98
CA MET A 134 2.40 35.94 2.29
C MET A 134 2.89 37.38 2.44
N ARG A 135 3.16 38.09 1.34
CA ARG A 135 3.57 39.51 1.36
C ARG A 135 2.46 40.43 1.83
N LYS A 136 1.19 39.99 1.76
CA LYS A 136 0.05 40.73 2.34
C LYS A 136 0.08 40.77 3.85
N TRP A 137 0.88 39.93 4.49
CA TRP A 137 1.00 39.79 5.93
C TRP A 137 2.31 40.36 6.48
N ASP A 138 3.29 40.63 5.62
CA ASP A 138 4.53 41.28 5.99
C ASP A 138 4.24 42.71 6.49
N GLY A 139 4.63 43.00 7.74
CA GLY A 139 4.42 44.30 8.37
C GLY A 139 3.00 44.64 8.84
N LYS A 140 2.03 43.71 8.81
CA LYS A 140 0.69 43.98 9.35
C LYS A 140 0.63 43.84 10.87
N PRO A 141 -0.07 44.75 11.58
CA PRO A 141 -0.29 44.60 13.01
C PRO A 141 -1.22 43.42 13.29
N THR A 142 -0.93 42.69 14.38
CA THR A 142 -1.66 41.49 14.84
C THR A 142 -3.17 41.73 15.04
N SER A 143 -3.59 42.99 15.18
CA SER A 143 -4.99 43.40 15.24
C SER A 143 -5.82 43.02 14.01
N THR A 144 -5.18 42.78 12.87
CA THR A 144 -5.86 42.40 11.61
C THR A 144 -6.40 40.96 11.61
N LEU A 145 -5.96 40.12 12.56
CA LEU A 145 -6.40 38.72 12.69
C LEU A 145 -7.61 38.53 13.62
N ARG A 146 -8.16 39.63 14.18
CA ARG A 146 -9.40 39.60 14.95
C ARG A 146 -10.56 39.90 14.01
N ALA A 147 -11.25 38.84 13.57
CA ALA A 147 -12.62 38.93 13.07
C ALA A 147 -13.60 38.89 14.25
#